data_AF-A0A2D4M8W0-F1
#
_entry.id   AF-A0A2D4M8W0-F1
#
_cell.length_a   1.000
_cell.length_b   1.000
_cell.length_c   1.000
_cell.angle_alpha   90.00
_cell.angle_beta   90.00
_cell.angle_gamma   90.00
#
_symmetry.space_group_name_H-M   'P 1'
#
loop_
_entity.id
_entity.type
_entity.pdbx_description
1 polymer ?
#
loop_
_entity_poly.entity_id
_entity_poly.type
_entity_poly.pdbx_seq_one_letter_code
_entity_poly.pdbx_strand_id
1 'polypeptide(L)'
;TWVCVTSYEMVIKEKSVFKKFNWRYLVIDEAHRIKNEKSKLSEIVREFKTTNRLLLTGTPLQNNLHELWALLNFLLPDVFNSAEDFDSWFDTKNCLGDQKLVERLHAVLKPFLLRRIKAEVEKSLPPKKEVKIYLGLSKMQREWYTKILMKDIDILNSAGKMDKMRLLNILMQLRKCCNHPYLFDGAEPGPPYTTDTHLVTNSGKMVALDKLLSKLKEQGSRVLVFSQMTRLL
;
A
#
# COMPACT_ATOMS: atom_id res chain seq x y z
N THR A 1 -11.25 28.02 20.61
CA THR A 1 -11.71 26.96 19.69
C THR A 1 -11.05 25.67 20.11
N TRP A 2 -11.81 24.64 20.47
CA TRP A 2 -11.24 23.37 20.94
C TRP A 2 -10.93 22.46 19.74
N VAL A 3 -9.80 21.76 19.78
CA VAL A 3 -9.38 20.78 18.76
C VAL A 3 -9.16 19.45 19.48
N CYS A 4 -9.74 18.38 18.94
CA CYS A 4 -9.50 17.01 19.43
C CYS A 4 -8.71 16.26 18.36
N VAL A 5 -7.51 15.80 18.73
CA VAL A 5 -6.67 14.94 17.89
C VAL A 5 -6.76 13.52 18.42
N THR A 6 -7.07 12.56 17.56
CA THR A 6 -7.33 11.17 17.94
C THR A 6 -6.87 10.22 16.84
N SER A 7 -6.54 8.98 17.21
CA SER A 7 -6.26 7.91 16.24
C SER A 7 -7.56 7.29 15.70
N TYR A 8 -7.47 6.56 14.59
CA TYR A 8 -8.62 5.86 14.00
C TYR A 8 -9.20 4.80 14.94
N GLU A 9 -8.34 4.07 15.66
CA GLU A 9 -8.77 3.03 16.60
C GLU A 9 -9.59 3.62 17.73
N MET A 10 -9.19 4.79 18.23
CA MET A 10 -9.88 5.47 19.32
C MET A 10 -11.24 6.04 18.86
N VAL A 11 -11.33 6.55 17.63
CA VAL A 11 -12.62 6.94 17.02
C VAL A 11 -13.58 5.76 16.95
N ILE A 12 -13.08 4.57 16.58
CA ILE A 12 -13.90 3.35 16.51
C ILE A 12 -14.37 2.91 17.90
N LYS A 13 -13.48 2.97 18.91
CA LYS A 13 -13.79 2.57 20.29
C LYS A 13 -14.79 3.53 20.96
N GLU A 14 -14.56 4.83 20.85
CA GLU A 14 -15.30 5.87 21.56
C GLU A 14 -16.37 6.58 20.71
N LYS A 15 -16.88 5.92 19.67
CA LYS A 15 -17.86 6.52 18.74
C LYS A 15 -19.08 7.13 19.42
N SER A 16 -19.51 6.56 20.55
CA SER A 16 -20.66 7.03 21.34
C SER A 16 -20.41 8.41 21.95
N VAL A 17 -19.17 8.73 22.32
CA VAL A 17 -18.77 10.04 22.82
C VAL A 17 -18.75 11.04 21.68
N PHE A 18 -18.08 10.70 20.57
CA PHE A 18 -17.93 11.59 19.42
C PHE A 18 -19.28 11.98 18.78
N LYS A 19 -20.29 11.08 18.78
CA LYS A 19 -21.65 11.34 18.27
C LYS A 19 -22.42 12.41 19.04
N LYS A 20 -22.06 12.69 20.29
CA LYS A 20 -22.78 13.67 21.13
C LYS A 20 -22.51 15.11 20.72
N PHE A 21 -21.44 15.35 19.95
CA PHE A 21 -21.01 16.67 19.55
C PHE A 21 -21.42 17.00 18.12
N ASN A 22 -21.74 18.27 17.88
CA ASN A 22 -21.88 18.85 16.54
C ASN A 22 -20.54 19.45 16.11
N TRP A 23 -19.78 18.72 15.32
CA TRP A 23 -18.44 19.12 14.89
C TRP A 23 -18.52 20.17 13.79
N ARG A 24 -17.73 21.24 13.90
CA ARG A 24 -17.65 22.24 12.82
C ARG A 24 -16.83 21.76 11.64
N TYR A 25 -15.75 21.03 11.93
CA TYR A 25 -14.88 20.39 10.95
C TYR A 25 -14.53 18.98 11.41
N LEU A 26 -14.55 18.04 10.46
CA LEU A 26 -13.92 16.73 10.60
C LEU A 26 -12.78 16.65 9.59
N VAL A 27 -11.56 16.57 10.10
CA VAL A 27 -10.34 16.44 9.28
C VAL A 27 -9.83 15.01 9.41
N ILE A 28 -9.71 14.31 8.28
CA ILE A 28 -9.15 12.96 8.22
C ILE A 28 -7.84 13.03 7.45
N ASP A 29 -6.73 12.84 8.16
CA ASP A 29 -5.43 12.61 7.53
C ASP A 29 -5.38 11.22 6.90
N GLU A 30 -4.49 11.01 5.93
CA GLU A 30 -4.36 9.75 5.17
C GLU A 30 -5.71 9.13 4.75
N ALA A 31 -6.52 9.93 4.06
CA ALA A 31 -7.91 9.61 3.69
C ALA A 31 -8.08 8.32 2.88
N HIS A 32 -7.00 7.74 2.33
CA HIS A 32 -7.01 6.40 1.73
C HIS A 32 -7.53 5.32 2.71
N ARG A 33 -7.56 5.58 4.02
CA ARG A 33 -8.14 4.68 5.03
C ARG A 33 -9.66 4.52 4.96
N ILE A 34 -10.39 5.47 4.38
CA ILE A 34 -11.86 5.43 4.27
C ILE A 34 -12.37 5.18 2.84
N LYS A 35 -11.47 4.79 1.93
CA LYS A 35 -11.77 4.52 0.51
C LYS A 35 -12.74 3.37 0.26
N ASN A 36 -12.94 2.51 1.26
CA ASN A 36 -13.96 1.47 1.27
C ASN A 36 -15.10 1.90 2.20
N GLU A 37 -16.26 2.18 1.62
CA GLU A 37 -17.48 2.62 2.32
C GLU A 37 -17.99 1.59 3.33
N LYS A 38 -17.70 0.30 3.11
CA LYS A 38 -18.07 -0.82 4.00
C LYS A 38 -17.07 -1.05 5.14
N SER A 39 -16.03 -0.22 5.22
CA SER A 39 -15.07 -0.32 6.33
C SER A 39 -15.69 0.27 7.59
N LYS A 40 -15.46 -0.39 8.74
CA LYS A 40 -15.96 0.05 10.05
C LYS A 40 -15.62 1.51 10.36
N LEU A 41 -14.44 1.98 9.96
CA LEU A 41 -14.05 3.38 10.11
C LEU A 41 -14.95 4.29 9.28
N SER A 42 -15.12 4.00 7.98
CA SER A 42 -15.93 4.80 7.05
C SER A 42 -17.38 4.89 7.50
N GLU A 43 -17.98 3.78 7.92
CA GLU A 43 -19.34 3.76 8.48
C GLU A 43 -19.46 4.67 9.69
N ILE A 44 -18.55 4.55 10.68
CA ILE A 44 -18.61 5.32 11.93
C ILE A 44 -18.45 6.82 11.69
N VAL A 45 -17.47 7.24 10.88
CA VAL A 45 -17.21 8.67 10.68
C VAL A 45 -18.34 9.37 9.92
N ARG A 46 -19.13 8.63 9.13
CA ARG A 46 -20.33 9.15 8.44
C ARG A 46 -21.50 9.39 9.38
N GLU A 47 -21.54 8.71 10.53
CA GLU A 47 -22.57 8.91 11.56
C GLU A 47 -22.36 10.20 12.38
N PHE A 48 -21.18 10.84 12.27
CA PHE A 48 -20.87 12.05 13.03
C PHE A 48 -21.54 13.29 12.41
N LYS A 49 -22.11 14.13 13.28
CA LYS A 49 -22.70 15.41 12.89
C LYS A 49 -21.58 16.41 12.61
N THR A 50 -21.41 16.79 11.34
CA THR A 50 -20.32 17.66 10.89
C THR A 50 -20.82 18.76 9.96
N THR A 51 -20.41 20.01 10.16
CA THR A 51 -20.71 21.10 9.21
C THR A 51 -19.84 21.04 7.96
N ASN A 52 -18.54 20.80 8.13
CA ASN A 52 -17.57 20.70 7.03
C ASN A 52 -16.69 19.46 7.21
N ARG A 53 -16.20 18.92 6.10
CA ARG A 53 -15.29 17.76 6.06
C ARG A 53 -14.07 18.10 5.21
N LEU A 54 -12.89 17.69 5.67
CA LEU A 54 -11.64 17.88 4.97
C LEU A 54 -10.86 16.56 4.96
N LEU A 55 -10.43 16.15 3.77
CA LEU A 55 -9.60 14.96 3.58
C LEU A 55 -8.19 15.40 3.20
N LEU A 56 -7.19 14.86 3.90
CA LEU A 56 -5.78 15.02 3.55
C LEU A 56 -5.26 13.66 3.09
N THR A 57 -4.57 13.63 1.96
CA THR A 57 -3.95 12.40 1.45
C THR A 57 -2.77 12.73 0.56
N GLY A 58 -1.64 12.04 0.77
CA GLY A 58 -0.48 12.11 -0.12
C GLY A 58 -0.65 11.29 -1.40
N THR A 59 -1.60 10.36 -1.43
CA THR A 59 -1.87 9.43 -2.54
C THR A 59 -3.31 9.61 -3.01
N PRO A 60 -3.57 10.58 -3.91
CA PRO A 60 -4.92 11.08 -4.12
C PRO A 60 -5.90 10.08 -4.73
N LEU A 61 -5.48 8.95 -5.33
CA LEU A 61 -6.25 7.72 -5.65
C LEU A 61 -5.39 6.78 -6.53
N GLN A 62 -5.60 5.47 -6.48
CA GLN A 62 -4.76 4.45 -7.15
C GLN A 62 -5.52 3.50 -8.09
N ASN A 63 -6.47 3.99 -8.91
CA ASN A 63 -7.10 3.27 -10.05
C ASN A 63 -8.48 2.61 -9.83
N ASN A 64 -9.26 3.01 -8.81
CA ASN A 64 -10.64 2.54 -8.67
C ASN A 64 -11.63 3.72 -8.58
N LEU A 65 -12.54 3.84 -9.56
CA LEU A 65 -13.57 4.89 -9.59
C LEU A 65 -14.51 4.80 -8.39
N HIS A 66 -14.81 3.59 -7.92
CA HIS A 66 -15.63 3.39 -6.74
C HIS A 66 -14.95 3.92 -5.46
N GLU A 67 -13.63 3.77 -5.35
CA GLU A 67 -12.87 4.37 -4.25
C GLU A 67 -12.92 5.91 -4.29
N LEU A 68 -12.90 6.50 -5.49
CA LEU A 68 -13.06 7.94 -5.66
C LEU A 68 -14.45 8.39 -5.22
N TRP A 69 -15.49 7.68 -5.70
CA TRP A 69 -16.86 7.94 -5.29
C TRP A 69 -17.02 7.87 -3.78
N ALA A 70 -16.47 6.86 -3.12
CA ALA A 70 -16.56 6.71 -1.67
C ALA A 70 -16.01 7.94 -0.92
N LEU A 71 -14.89 8.50 -1.39
CA LEU A 71 -14.31 9.72 -0.80
C LEU A 71 -15.14 10.97 -1.11
N LEU A 72 -15.69 11.10 -2.31
CA LEU A 72 -16.55 12.22 -2.70
C LEU A 72 -17.88 12.21 -1.96
N ASN A 73 -18.52 11.04 -1.88
CA ASN A 73 -19.72 10.80 -1.09
C ASN A 73 -19.46 11.10 0.40
N PHE A 74 -18.24 10.85 0.90
CA PHE A 74 -17.88 11.29 2.25
C PHE A 74 -17.81 12.82 2.38
N LEU A 75 -17.24 13.53 1.41
CA LEU A 75 -17.14 14.99 1.46
C LEU A 75 -18.49 15.68 1.26
N LEU A 76 -19.29 15.22 0.29
CA LEU A 76 -20.55 15.82 -0.16
C LEU A 76 -21.60 14.72 -0.43
N PRO A 77 -22.20 14.15 0.63
CA PRO A 77 -23.15 13.05 0.49
C PRO A 77 -24.40 13.45 -0.30
N ASP A 78 -24.83 14.71 -0.22
CA ASP A 78 -26.03 15.21 -0.90
C ASP A 78 -25.86 15.31 -2.42
N VAL A 79 -24.61 15.54 -2.89
CA VAL A 79 -24.28 15.62 -4.32
C VAL A 79 -23.94 14.25 -4.89
N PHE A 80 -23.23 13.42 -4.13
CA PHE A 80 -22.75 12.11 -4.57
C PHE A 80 -23.46 10.96 -3.84
N ASN A 81 -24.79 10.93 -3.83
CA ASN A 81 -25.59 10.01 -3.01
C ASN A 81 -25.67 8.56 -3.54
N SER A 82 -25.49 8.37 -4.85
CA SER A 82 -25.63 7.07 -5.52
C SER A 82 -24.32 6.64 -6.18
N ALA A 83 -23.85 5.44 -5.83
CA ALA A 83 -22.70 4.82 -6.49
C ALA A 83 -23.05 4.40 -7.92
N GLU A 84 -24.27 3.93 -8.14
CA GLU A 84 -24.76 3.45 -9.44
C GLU A 84 -24.88 4.59 -10.46
N ASP A 85 -25.33 5.77 -10.01
CA ASP A 85 -25.39 6.95 -10.88
C ASP A 85 -24.00 7.47 -11.21
N PHE A 86 -23.08 7.45 -10.23
CA PHE A 86 -21.69 7.81 -10.46
C PHE A 86 -21.04 6.82 -11.43
N ASP A 87 -21.17 5.53 -11.17
CA ASP A 87 -20.63 4.47 -12.03
C ASP A 87 -21.23 4.56 -13.42
N SER A 88 -22.56 4.73 -13.60
CA SER A 88 -23.15 4.87 -14.94
C SER A 88 -22.71 6.13 -15.69
N TRP A 89 -22.43 7.23 -14.98
CA TRP A 89 -21.85 8.42 -15.57
C TRP A 89 -20.44 8.17 -16.15
N PHE A 90 -19.73 7.16 -15.63
CA PHE A 90 -18.39 6.77 -16.06
C PHE A 90 -18.30 5.42 -16.81
N ASP A 91 -19.28 4.54 -16.67
CA ASP A 91 -19.36 3.17 -17.20
C ASP A 91 -20.26 3.17 -18.44
N THR A 92 -19.84 3.96 -19.42
CA THR A 92 -20.26 3.73 -20.80
C THR A 92 -19.23 2.78 -21.39
N LYS A 93 -19.66 1.54 -21.70
CA LYS A 93 -18.85 0.41 -22.18
C LYS A 93 -18.03 0.64 -23.49
N ASN A 94 -17.80 1.88 -23.91
CA ASN A 94 -16.91 2.30 -25.01
C ASN A 94 -15.82 3.31 -24.59
N CYS A 95 -15.64 3.59 -23.30
CA CYS A 95 -14.80 4.70 -22.82
C CYS A 95 -13.39 4.31 -22.31
N LEU A 96 -12.88 3.14 -22.68
CA LEU A 96 -11.46 2.80 -22.50
C LEU A 96 -10.61 3.64 -23.47
N GLY A 97 -10.26 4.86 -23.06
CA GLY A 97 -9.37 5.76 -23.81
C GLY A 97 -9.91 7.16 -24.10
N ASP A 98 -11.12 7.50 -23.65
CA ASP A 98 -11.67 8.83 -23.91
C ASP A 98 -11.07 9.86 -22.93
N GLN A 99 -9.95 10.45 -23.33
CA GLN A 99 -9.24 11.51 -22.61
C GLN A 99 -10.20 12.64 -22.18
N LYS A 100 -11.29 12.86 -22.93
CA LYS A 100 -12.36 13.82 -22.62
C LYS A 100 -13.15 13.47 -21.37
N LEU A 101 -13.39 12.19 -21.08
CA LEU A 101 -14.11 11.78 -19.86
C LEU A 101 -13.24 12.03 -18.62
N VAL A 102 -11.94 11.72 -18.73
CA VAL A 102 -10.96 11.99 -17.67
C VAL A 102 -10.83 13.50 -17.43
N GLU A 103 -10.81 14.31 -18.49
CA GLU A 103 -10.82 15.78 -18.37
C GLU A 103 -12.09 16.32 -17.71
N ARG A 104 -13.27 15.77 -18.04
CA ARG A 104 -14.53 16.13 -17.37
C ARG A 104 -14.52 15.79 -15.88
N LEU A 105 -14.05 14.58 -15.53
CA LEU A 105 -13.89 14.17 -14.14
C LEU A 105 -12.93 15.12 -13.41
N HIS A 106 -11.78 15.44 -14.03
CA HIS A 106 -10.86 16.43 -13.46
C HIS A 106 -11.49 17.80 -13.29
N ALA A 107 -12.31 18.27 -14.22
CA ALA A 107 -13.01 19.55 -14.11
C ALA A 107 -13.98 19.59 -12.92
N VAL A 108 -14.72 18.49 -12.70
CA VAL A 108 -15.62 18.36 -11.53
C VAL A 108 -14.86 18.22 -10.22
N LEU A 109 -13.72 17.52 -10.22
CA LEU A 109 -12.88 17.37 -9.02
C LEU A 109 -12.08 18.62 -8.67
N LYS A 110 -11.70 19.43 -9.65
CA LYS A 110 -10.82 20.60 -9.48
C LYS A 110 -11.24 21.55 -8.34
N PRO A 111 -12.52 21.91 -8.14
CA PRO A 111 -12.91 22.74 -7.00
C PRO A 111 -12.78 22.05 -5.64
N PHE A 112 -12.82 20.71 -5.60
CA PHE A 112 -12.79 19.92 -4.36
C PHE A 112 -11.41 19.36 -4.02
N LEU A 113 -10.51 19.29 -5.00
CA LEU A 113 -9.21 18.65 -4.88
C LEU A 113 -8.08 19.64 -5.22
N LEU A 114 -7.31 19.98 -4.19
CA LEU A 114 -6.05 20.71 -4.35
C LEU A 114 -4.88 19.72 -4.34
N ARG A 115 -4.24 19.52 -5.50
CA ARG A 115 -3.04 18.71 -5.65
C ARG A 115 -1.90 19.55 -6.21
N ARG A 116 -0.72 19.41 -5.62
CA ARG A 116 0.52 20.06 -6.07
C ARG A 116 1.63 19.02 -6.16
N ILE A 117 2.48 19.08 -7.17
CA ILE A 117 3.63 18.19 -7.33
C ILE A 117 4.85 18.83 -6.67
N LYS A 118 5.70 18.04 -5.98
CA LYS A 118 6.92 18.56 -5.34
C LYS A 118 7.81 19.35 -6.32
N ALA A 119 7.93 18.89 -7.57
CA ALA A 119 8.68 19.59 -8.61
C ALA A 119 8.11 20.98 -8.99
N GLU A 120 6.80 21.20 -8.82
CA GLU A 120 6.14 22.49 -9.10
C GLU A 120 6.37 23.50 -7.97
N VAL A 121 6.49 23.02 -6.73
CA VAL A 121 6.49 23.86 -5.52
C VAL A 121 7.89 24.04 -4.96
N GLU A 122 8.72 23.00 -4.99
CA GLU A 122 10.03 22.97 -4.34
C GLU A 122 11.15 22.78 -5.37
N LYS A 123 11.56 23.89 -5.99
CA LYS A 123 12.59 23.91 -7.05
C LYS A 123 14.00 23.62 -6.52
N SER A 124 14.23 23.73 -5.21
CA SER A 124 15.54 23.49 -4.61
C SER A 124 15.85 22.00 -4.38
N LEU A 125 14.84 21.14 -4.38
CA LEU A 125 15.00 19.72 -4.09
C LEU A 125 15.56 18.99 -5.32
N PRO A 126 16.69 18.26 -5.20
CA PRO A 126 17.20 17.44 -6.29
C PRO A 126 16.17 16.40 -6.75
N PRO A 127 16.17 16.03 -8.04
CA PRO A 127 15.24 15.03 -8.55
C PRO A 127 15.50 13.66 -7.90
N LYS A 128 14.43 12.97 -7.53
CA LYS A 128 14.50 11.59 -7.04
C LYS A 128 15.00 10.68 -8.16
N LYS A 129 16.12 9.99 -7.94
CA LYS A 129 16.61 8.93 -8.84
C LYS A 129 16.12 7.58 -8.36
N GLU A 130 15.47 6.82 -9.24
CA GLU A 130 15.02 5.45 -8.98
C GLU A 130 15.82 4.48 -9.83
N VAL A 131 16.52 3.54 -9.18
CA VAL A 131 17.37 2.55 -9.84
C VAL A 131 16.91 1.16 -9.40
N LYS A 132 16.51 0.33 -10.37
CA LYS A 132 16.15 -1.07 -10.13
C LYS A 132 17.40 -1.94 -10.25
N ILE A 133 17.74 -2.64 -9.16
CA ILE A 133 18.88 -3.56 -9.13
C ILE A 133 18.34 -4.98 -9.30
N TYR A 134 18.65 -5.59 -10.43
CA TYR A 134 18.30 -6.99 -10.72
C TYR A 134 19.36 -7.91 -10.11
N LEU A 135 18.93 -8.84 -9.27
CA LEU A 135 19.80 -9.71 -8.50
C LEU A 135 19.46 -11.18 -8.77
N GLY A 136 20.50 -12.01 -8.87
CA GLY A 136 20.34 -13.46 -8.93
C GLY A 136 20.09 -14.06 -7.54
N LEU A 137 19.49 -15.25 -7.53
CA LEU A 137 19.36 -16.06 -6.32
C LEU A 137 20.72 -16.66 -5.93
N SER A 138 21.00 -16.74 -4.62
CA SER A 138 22.11 -17.51 -4.06
C SER A 138 21.92 -19.02 -4.31
N LYS A 139 22.96 -19.83 -4.09
CA LYS A 139 22.86 -21.29 -4.21
C LYS A 139 21.74 -21.86 -3.33
N MET A 140 21.76 -21.50 -2.05
CA MET A 140 20.74 -21.94 -1.08
C MET A 140 19.34 -21.45 -1.46
N GLN A 141 19.20 -20.20 -1.92
CA GLN A 141 17.92 -19.69 -2.39
C GLN A 141 17.40 -20.50 -3.59
N ARG A 142 18.24 -20.88 -4.56
CA ARG A 142 17.81 -21.71 -5.69
C ARG A 142 17.31 -23.07 -5.23
N GLU A 143 18.03 -23.72 -4.32
CA GLU A 143 17.63 -25.03 -3.76
C GLU A 143 16.25 -24.94 -3.08
N TRP A 144 16.03 -23.93 -2.25
CA TRP A 144 14.72 -23.71 -1.62
C TRP A 144 13.64 -23.33 -2.62
N TYR A 145 13.96 -22.49 -3.59
CA TYR A 145 13.03 -22.07 -4.65
C TYR A 145 12.53 -23.29 -5.44
N THR A 146 13.45 -24.17 -5.84
CA THR A 146 13.13 -25.43 -6.51
C THR A 146 12.30 -26.35 -5.62
N LYS A 147 12.66 -26.51 -4.33
CA LYS A 147 11.87 -27.32 -3.37
C LYS A 147 10.43 -26.82 -3.24
N ILE A 148 10.22 -25.50 -3.18
CA ILE A 148 8.88 -24.90 -3.08
C ILE A 148 8.06 -25.19 -4.34
N LEU A 149 8.65 -25.05 -5.52
CA LEU A 149 7.96 -25.34 -6.78
C LEU A 149 7.64 -26.84 -6.95
N MET A 150 8.57 -27.71 -6.58
CA MET A 150 8.40 -29.17 -6.71
C MET A 150 7.30 -29.72 -5.80
N LYS A 151 7.15 -29.15 -4.59
CA LYS A 151 6.14 -29.61 -3.62
C LYS A 151 4.70 -29.50 -4.14
N ASP A 152 4.45 -28.51 -5.00
CA ASP A 152 3.11 -28.20 -5.53
C ASP A 152 3.08 -28.23 -7.07
N ILE A 153 3.94 -29.06 -7.70
CA ILE A 153 4.12 -29.11 -9.16
C ILE A 153 2.83 -29.50 -9.91
N ASP A 154 2.03 -30.39 -9.32
CA ASP A 154 0.76 -30.84 -9.88
C ASP A 154 -0.25 -29.68 -9.95
N ILE A 155 -0.19 -28.73 -9.01
CA ILE A 155 -1.06 -27.55 -8.97
C ILE A 155 -0.60 -26.51 -9.99
N LEU A 156 0.71 -26.35 -10.16
CA LEU A 156 1.28 -25.43 -11.15
C LEU A 156 0.98 -25.89 -12.59
N ASN A 157 0.90 -27.20 -12.81
CA ASN A 157 0.66 -27.79 -14.13
C ASN A 157 -0.81 -28.10 -14.44
N SER A 158 -1.72 -28.04 -13.46
CA SER A 158 -3.14 -28.33 -13.70
C SER A 158 -3.90 -27.12 -14.22
N ALA A 159 -4.41 -27.22 -15.45
CA ALA A 159 -5.21 -26.20 -16.14
C ALA A 159 -6.68 -26.09 -15.65
N GLY A 160 -6.99 -26.65 -14.46
CA GLY A 160 -8.34 -26.70 -13.89
C GLY A 160 -8.69 -25.49 -13.01
N LYS A 161 -9.83 -25.56 -12.30
CA LYS A 161 -10.20 -24.59 -11.25
C LYS A 161 -9.16 -24.63 -10.12
N MET A 162 -8.11 -23.85 -10.25
CA MET A 162 -7.07 -23.70 -9.23
C MET A 162 -7.66 -23.12 -7.94
N ASP A 163 -7.30 -23.73 -6.82
CA ASP A 163 -7.54 -23.15 -5.50
C ASP A 163 -6.66 -21.89 -5.36
N LYS A 164 -7.29 -20.73 -5.56
CA LYS A 164 -6.67 -19.40 -5.48
C LYS A 164 -5.91 -19.21 -4.16
N MET A 165 -6.40 -19.79 -3.05
CA MET A 165 -5.77 -19.66 -1.74
C MET A 165 -4.44 -20.41 -1.69
N ARG A 166 -4.37 -21.61 -2.26
CA ARG A 166 -3.11 -22.39 -2.36
C ARG A 166 -2.08 -21.69 -3.23
N LEU A 167 -2.47 -21.14 -4.39
CA LEU A 167 -1.54 -20.38 -5.24
C LEU A 167 -0.97 -19.16 -4.51
N LEU A 168 -1.81 -18.41 -3.80
CA LEU A 168 -1.37 -17.26 -3.01
C LEU A 168 -0.37 -17.65 -1.92
N ASN A 169 -0.55 -18.83 -1.30
CA ASN A 169 0.41 -19.37 -0.35
C ASN A 169 1.75 -19.70 -1.01
N ILE A 170 1.76 -20.34 -2.18
CA ILE A 170 2.99 -20.63 -2.95
C ILE A 170 3.72 -19.32 -3.26
N LEU A 171 3.01 -18.31 -3.80
CA LEU A 171 3.59 -17.00 -4.08
C LEU A 171 4.18 -16.35 -2.82
N MET A 172 3.54 -16.49 -1.67
CA MET A 172 4.08 -16.01 -0.39
C MET A 172 5.39 -16.72 -0.03
N GLN A 173 5.48 -18.04 -0.17
CA GLN A 173 6.73 -18.79 0.09
C GLN A 173 7.84 -18.39 -0.89
N LEU A 174 7.53 -18.27 -2.18
CA LEU A 174 8.50 -17.79 -3.17
C LEU A 174 9.00 -16.38 -2.82
N ARG A 175 8.12 -15.48 -2.35
CA ARG A 175 8.52 -14.16 -1.85
C ARG A 175 9.45 -14.24 -0.64
N LYS A 176 9.19 -15.13 0.34
CA LYS A 176 10.09 -15.37 1.48
C LYS A 176 11.46 -15.83 0.99
N CYS A 177 11.50 -16.83 0.11
CA CYS A 177 12.73 -17.37 -0.46
C CYS A 177 13.57 -16.30 -1.18
N CYS A 178 12.94 -15.46 -2.00
CA CYS A 178 13.61 -14.35 -2.68
C CYS A 178 14.13 -13.25 -1.74
N ASN A 179 13.60 -13.15 -0.51
CA ASN A 179 14.08 -12.22 0.50
C ASN A 179 15.27 -12.81 1.26
N HIS A 180 15.06 -13.94 1.96
CA HIS A 180 16.10 -14.62 2.71
C HIS A 180 15.70 -16.08 2.99
N PRO A 181 16.59 -17.07 2.78
CA PRO A 181 16.26 -18.48 3.05
C PRO A 181 16.00 -18.78 4.53
N TYR A 182 16.59 -18.02 5.46
CA TYR A 182 16.34 -18.23 6.91
C TYR A 182 14.95 -17.79 7.39
N LEU A 183 14.09 -17.31 6.49
CA LEU A 183 12.66 -17.18 6.77
C LEU A 183 11.92 -18.53 6.80
N PHE A 184 12.62 -19.62 6.48
CA PHE A 184 12.16 -21.00 6.62
C PHE A 184 12.85 -21.67 7.80
N ASP A 185 12.06 -22.35 8.61
CA ASP A 185 12.58 -23.05 9.78
C ASP A 185 13.44 -24.24 9.33
N GLY A 186 14.60 -24.43 9.96
CA GLY A 186 15.60 -25.44 9.58
C GLY A 186 16.48 -25.08 8.37
N ALA A 187 16.34 -23.88 7.81
CA ALA A 187 17.25 -23.39 6.77
C ALA A 187 18.57 -22.88 7.36
N GLU A 188 18.53 -22.23 8.51
CA GLU A 188 19.72 -21.68 9.16
C GLU A 188 20.59 -22.79 9.77
N PRO A 189 21.92 -22.80 9.49
CA PRO A 189 22.84 -23.74 10.11
C PRO A 189 22.85 -23.57 11.63
N GLY A 190 22.75 -24.68 12.37
CA GLY A 190 22.78 -24.69 13.83
C GLY A 190 21.81 -25.70 14.44
N PRO A 191 21.75 -25.77 15.78
CA PRO A 191 22.48 -24.94 16.76
C PRO A 191 24.01 -25.16 16.77
N PRO A 192 24.81 -24.16 17.24
CA PRO A 192 24.41 -22.81 17.62
C PRO A 192 24.16 -21.90 16.41
N TYR A 193 23.16 -21.03 16.50
CA TYR A 193 22.89 -20.00 15.48
C TYR A 193 23.86 -18.83 15.69
N THR A 194 24.64 -18.49 14.67
CA THR A 194 25.65 -17.43 14.73
C THR A 194 25.42 -16.37 13.65
N THR A 195 25.81 -15.14 13.94
CA THR A 195 25.71 -14.02 12.98
C THR A 195 27.00 -13.89 12.19
N ASP A 196 27.30 -14.90 11.36
CA ASP A 196 28.52 -14.94 10.55
C ASP A 196 28.24 -14.58 9.09
N THR A 197 29.27 -14.71 8.26
CA THR A 197 29.24 -14.43 6.82
C THR A 197 28.19 -15.25 6.05
N HIS A 198 27.74 -16.39 6.58
CA HIS A 198 26.69 -17.20 5.98
C HIS A 198 25.34 -16.47 5.92
N LEU A 199 25.08 -15.51 6.81
CA LEU A 199 23.86 -14.70 6.76
C LEU A 199 23.85 -13.82 5.49
N VAL A 200 25.00 -13.31 5.09
CA VAL A 200 25.13 -12.48 3.89
C VAL A 200 25.19 -13.35 2.64
N THR A 201 26.05 -14.37 2.61
CA THR A 201 26.32 -15.16 1.40
C THR A 201 25.13 -16.02 0.96
N ASN A 202 24.24 -16.39 1.88
CA ASN A 202 23.06 -17.18 1.55
C ASN A 202 21.89 -16.38 0.95
N SER A 203 21.98 -15.05 0.81
CA SER A 203 20.97 -14.25 0.11
C SER A 203 21.59 -13.29 -0.90
N GLY A 204 21.14 -13.37 -2.16
CA GLY A 204 21.59 -12.46 -3.21
C GLY A 204 21.32 -10.98 -2.89
N LYS A 205 20.23 -10.69 -2.16
CA LYS A 205 19.92 -9.34 -1.67
C LYS A 205 20.90 -8.87 -0.60
N MET A 206 21.24 -9.74 0.34
CA MET A 206 22.18 -9.40 1.42
C MET A 206 23.59 -9.16 0.88
N VAL A 207 24.07 -9.99 -0.06
CA VAL A 207 25.36 -9.76 -0.74
C VAL A 207 25.41 -8.40 -1.43
N ALA A 208 24.35 -8.01 -2.14
CA ALA A 208 24.28 -6.71 -2.81
C ALA A 208 24.19 -5.54 -1.81
N LEU A 209 23.38 -5.72 -0.75
CA LEU A 209 23.20 -4.71 0.29
C LEU A 209 24.50 -4.47 1.06
N ASP A 210 25.24 -5.51 1.43
CA ASP A 210 26.52 -5.42 2.14
C ASP A 210 27.55 -4.57 1.37
N LYS A 211 27.70 -4.84 0.07
CA LYS A 211 28.57 -4.05 -0.82
C LYS A 211 28.09 -2.61 -0.98
N LEU A 212 26.77 -2.41 -1.11
CA LEU A 212 26.19 -1.08 -1.30
C LEU A 212 26.32 -0.21 -0.05
N LEU A 213 26.03 -0.76 1.12
CA LEU A 213 26.11 -0.05 2.39
C LEU A 213 27.54 0.35 2.73
N SER A 214 28.53 -0.51 2.46
CA SER A 214 29.94 -0.19 2.65
C SER A 214 30.35 1.05 1.85
N LYS A 215 30.02 1.07 0.56
CA LYS A 215 30.29 2.22 -0.33
C LYS A 215 29.54 3.49 0.09
N LEU A 216 28.27 3.36 0.48
CA LEU A 216 27.46 4.51 0.91
C LEU A 216 27.94 5.10 2.23
N LYS A 217 28.45 4.26 3.14
CA LYS A 217 29.03 4.69 4.42
C LYS A 217 30.31 5.49 4.19
N GLU A 218 31.20 5.03 3.30
CA GLU A 218 32.41 5.78 2.91
C GLU A 218 32.07 7.16 2.33
N GLN A 219 30.95 7.28 1.63
CA GLN A 219 30.44 8.56 1.09
C GLN A 219 29.71 9.43 2.13
N GLY A 220 29.59 8.98 3.38
CA GLY A 220 28.86 9.70 4.44
C GLY A 220 27.32 9.70 4.27
N SER A 221 26.77 8.79 3.46
CA SER A 221 25.33 8.69 3.24
C SER A 221 24.61 7.99 4.39
N ARG A 222 23.32 8.31 4.58
CA ARG A 222 22.41 7.59 5.49
C ARG A 222 21.37 6.83 4.67
N VAL A 223 21.05 5.61 5.10
CA VAL A 223 20.21 4.69 4.32
C VAL A 223 18.97 4.31 5.13
N LEU A 224 17.81 4.34 4.48
CA LEU A 224 16.55 3.81 4.99
C LEU A 224 16.22 2.51 4.25
N VAL A 225 16.05 1.42 4.99
CA VAL A 225 15.70 0.10 4.45
C VAL A 225 14.25 -0.21 4.79
N PHE A 226 13.44 -0.51 3.78
CA PHE A 226 12.04 -0.87 3.94
C PHE A 226 11.83 -2.35 3.57
N SER A 227 11.07 -3.06 4.38
CA SER A 227 10.65 -4.45 4.12
C SER A 227 9.16 -4.60 4.44
N GLN A 228 8.48 -5.48 3.70
CA GLN A 228 7.09 -5.86 3.97
C GLN A 228 6.98 -6.96 5.03
N MET A 229 8.08 -7.66 5.34
CA MET A 229 8.10 -8.77 6.30
C MET A 229 8.84 -8.32 7.56
N THR A 230 8.15 -8.29 8.69
CA THR A 230 8.74 -7.93 9.99
C THR A 230 9.82 -8.91 10.42
N ARG A 231 9.64 -10.22 10.17
CA ARG A 231 10.68 -11.26 10.44
C ARG A 231 11.98 -11.08 9.65
N LEU A 232 12.00 -10.23 8.62
CA LEU A 232 13.21 -9.96 7.83
C LEU A 232 14.00 -8.76 8.37
N LEU A 233 13.31 -7.83 9.05
CA LEU A 233 13.92 -6.67 9.70
C LEU A 233 14.50 -7.10 11.05
#